data_AF-A0A1I5W6A8-F1
#
_entry.id   AF-A0A1I5W6A8-F1
#
_cell.length_a   1.000
_cell.length_b   1.000
_cell.length_c   1.000
_cell.angle_alpha   90.00
_cell.angle_beta   90.00
_cell.angle_gamma   90.00
#
_symmetry.space_group_name_H-M   'P 1'
#
loop_
_entity.id
_entity.type
_entity.pdbx_description
1 polymer ?
#
loop_
_entity_poly.entity_id
_entity_poly.type
_entity_poly.pdbx_seq_one_letter_code
_entity_poly.pdbx_strand_id
1 'polypeptide(L)'
;MSGPVNPIFYKCFVKADAFTASDACIGCGQCAKRCPMNNVTLKDGKPVWGKNCTHCMACICYCPKEAIEYGKKSVGQPRYHFEAL
;
A
#
# COMPACT_ATOMS: atom_id res chain seq x y z
N MET A 1 -5.59 15.09 -23.07
CA MET A 1 -4.48 14.89 -22.12
C MET A 1 -4.79 15.71 -20.87
N SER A 2 -4.85 15.10 -19.69
CA SER A 2 -5.33 15.67 -18.42
C SER A 2 -4.46 16.80 -17.81
N GLY A 3 -3.65 17.46 -18.65
CA GLY A 3 -2.95 18.71 -18.35
C GLY A 3 -2.17 18.71 -17.02
N PRO A 4 -1.98 19.89 -16.41
CA PRO A 4 -1.34 20.01 -15.11
C PRO A 4 -2.21 19.53 -13.95
N VAL A 5 -3.51 19.26 -14.18
CA VAL A 5 -4.43 18.79 -13.14
C VAL A 5 -4.00 17.44 -12.57
N ASN A 6 -3.57 16.52 -13.45
CA ASN A 6 -3.15 15.18 -13.08
C ASN A 6 -1.96 15.18 -12.09
N PRO A 7 -0.79 15.79 -12.39
CA PRO A 7 0.35 15.80 -11.48
C PRO A 7 0.08 16.57 -10.16
N ILE A 8 -0.74 17.63 -10.19
CA ILE A 8 -1.13 18.35 -8.98
C ILE A 8 -2.00 17.46 -8.07
N PHE A 9 -2.95 16.73 -8.66
CA PHE A 9 -3.83 15.84 -7.90
C PHE A 9 -3.05 14.74 -7.16
N TYR A 10 -2.15 14.03 -7.86
CA TYR A 10 -1.34 12.98 -7.25
C TYR A 10 -0.40 13.51 -6.17
N LYS A 11 0.18 14.70 -6.36
CA LYS A 11 1.10 15.29 -5.38
C LYS A 11 0.38 15.77 -4.10
N CYS A 12 -0.84 16.29 -4.24
CA CYS A 12 -1.55 16.92 -3.13
C CYS A 12 -2.47 15.96 -2.35
N PHE A 13 -3.13 15.03 -3.05
CA PHE A 13 -4.21 14.23 -2.48
C PHE A 13 -3.87 12.75 -2.29
N VAL A 14 -2.92 12.21 -3.05
CA VAL A 14 -2.56 10.78 -2.96
C VAL A 14 -1.33 10.62 -2.07
N LYS A 15 -1.56 10.33 -0.80
CA LYS A 15 -0.50 10.15 0.21
C LYS A 15 -0.47 8.73 0.75
N ALA A 16 0.73 8.23 1.04
CA ALA A 16 0.90 6.92 1.66
C ALA A 16 0.92 6.98 3.20
N ASP A 17 0.84 8.18 3.78
CA ASP A 17 1.09 8.41 5.21
C ASP A 17 0.12 7.68 6.14
N ALA A 18 -1.06 7.29 5.64
CA ALA A 18 -2.05 6.53 6.41
C ALA A 18 -1.86 5.01 6.33
N PHE A 19 -0.89 4.50 5.57
CA PHE A 19 -0.56 3.08 5.59
C PHE A 19 0.16 2.72 6.90
N THR A 20 -0.29 1.65 7.52
CA THR A 20 0.28 1.12 8.76
C THR A 20 0.43 -0.39 8.66
N ALA A 21 1.46 -0.94 9.31
CA ALA A 21 1.59 -2.38 9.53
C ALA A 21 1.41 -2.70 11.02
N SER A 22 0.54 -3.66 11.31
CA SER A 22 0.35 -4.21 12.65
C SER A 22 1.48 -5.15 13.05
N ASP A 23 1.48 -5.59 14.30
CA ASP A 23 2.47 -6.56 14.81
C ASP A 23 2.27 -7.98 14.26
N ALA A 24 1.22 -8.23 13.48
CA ALA A 24 1.09 -9.45 12.69
C ALA A 24 2.08 -9.49 11.50
N CYS A 25 2.78 -8.39 11.20
CA CYS A 25 3.76 -8.32 10.14
C CYS A 25 4.98 -9.20 10.45
N ILE A 26 5.23 -10.17 9.58
CA ILE A 26 6.37 -11.11 9.69
C ILE A 26 7.59 -10.70 8.84
N GLY A 27 7.61 -9.48 8.30
CA GLY A 27 8.73 -8.99 7.49
C GLY A 27 8.99 -9.71 6.16
N CYS A 28 7.99 -10.41 5.61
CA CYS A 28 8.15 -11.21 4.38
C CYS A 28 8.49 -10.41 3.10
N GLY A 29 8.28 -9.09 3.10
CA GLY A 29 8.63 -8.20 1.98
C GLY A 29 7.75 -8.30 0.74
N GLN A 30 6.64 -9.06 0.78
CA GLN A 30 5.72 -9.18 -0.36
C GLN A 30 5.12 -7.82 -0.77
N CYS A 31 4.83 -6.94 0.19
CA CYS A 31 4.34 -5.60 -0.06
C CYS A 31 5.34 -4.72 -0.84
N ALA A 32 6.64 -4.88 -0.60
CA ALA A 32 7.70 -4.22 -1.36
C ALA A 32 7.78 -4.76 -2.78
N LYS A 33 7.81 -6.09 -2.93
CA LYS A 33 7.92 -6.76 -4.25
C LYS A 33 6.74 -6.47 -5.17
N ARG A 34 5.53 -6.33 -4.62
CA ARG A 34 4.30 -6.10 -5.40
C ARG A 34 3.99 -4.63 -5.64
N CYS A 35 4.80 -3.70 -5.13
CA CYS A 35 4.57 -2.28 -5.35
C CYS A 35 5.09 -1.89 -6.74
N PRO A 36 4.23 -1.57 -7.73
CA PRO A 36 4.68 -1.22 -9.09
C PRO A 36 5.48 0.09 -9.12
N MET A 37 5.30 0.95 -8.10
CA MET A 37 5.99 2.23 -7.98
C MET A 37 7.29 2.13 -7.16
N ASN A 38 7.68 0.94 -6.70
CA ASN A 38 8.79 0.75 -5.75
C ASN A 38 8.68 1.68 -4.53
N ASN A 39 7.44 1.97 -4.09
CA ASN A 39 7.17 2.93 -3.02
C ASN A 39 7.30 2.31 -1.61
N VAL A 40 7.44 1.00 -1.50
CA VAL A 40 7.49 0.30 -0.22
C VAL A 40 8.87 -0.33 -0.06
N THR A 41 9.50 -0.06 1.08
CA THR A 41 10.78 -0.65 1.49
C THR A 41 10.60 -1.34 2.84
N LEU A 42 11.49 -2.27 3.19
CA LEU A 42 11.53 -2.86 4.53
C LEU A 42 12.62 -2.18 5.35
N LYS A 43 12.27 -1.71 6.55
CA LYS A 43 13.20 -1.23 7.56
C LYS A 43 12.92 -1.95 8.87
N ASP A 44 13.94 -2.55 9.46
CA ASP A 44 13.82 -3.31 10.73
C ASP A 44 12.71 -4.39 10.67
N GLY A 45 12.56 -5.04 9.51
CA GLY A 45 11.53 -6.06 9.27
C GLY A 45 10.11 -5.52 9.10
N LYS A 46 9.87 -4.20 9.17
CA LYS A 46 8.55 -3.58 8.93
C LYS A 46 8.52 -2.78 7.63
N PRO A 47 7.39 -2.74 6.91
CA PRO A 47 7.27 -1.94 5.70
C PRO A 47 7.23 -0.45 6.02
N VAL A 48 7.90 0.34 5.19
CA VAL A 48 7.92 1.80 5.19
C VAL A 48 7.51 2.28 3.81
N TRP A 49 6.50 3.14 3.77
CA TRP A 49 5.97 3.72 2.53
C TRP A 49 6.60 5.08 2.25
N GLY A 50 7.03 5.29 1.01
CA GLY A 50 7.45 6.58 0.48
C GLY A 50 6.28 7.44 -0.01
N LYS A 51 6.61 8.50 -0.74
CA LYS A 51 5.64 9.51 -1.21
C LYS A 51 5.03 9.22 -2.60
N ASN A 52 5.53 8.21 -3.31
CA ASN A 52 5.16 7.88 -4.69
C ASN A 52 4.11 6.75 -4.73
N CYS A 53 3.02 6.89 -3.98
CA CYS A 53 1.95 5.89 -3.97
C CYS A 53 0.85 6.28 -4.96
N THR A 54 0.31 5.28 -5.67
CA THR A 54 -0.81 5.44 -6.60
C THR A 54 -2.13 4.88 -6.06
N HIS A 55 -2.16 4.44 -4.79
CA HIS A 55 -3.35 3.87 -4.13
C HIS A 55 -3.92 2.62 -4.83
N CYS A 56 -3.07 1.80 -5.46
CA CYS A 56 -3.49 0.53 -6.08
C CYS A 56 -3.93 -0.57 -5.08
N MET A 57 -3.70 -0.37 -3.77
CA MET A 57 -4.03 -1.31 -2.68
C MET A 57 -3.40 -2.72 -2.77
N ALA A 58 -2.52 -2.98 -3.73
CA ALA A 58 -1.85 -4.29 -3.88
C ALA A 58 -1.10 -4.74 -2.61
N CYS A 59 -0.48 -3.82 -1.88
CA CYS A 59 0.23 -4.14 -0.63
C CYS A 59 -0.69 -4.63 0.50
N ILE A 60 -1.94 -4.15 0.54
CA ILE A 60 -2.96 -4.61 1.49
C ILE A 60 -3.50 -5.97 1.06
N CYS A 61 -3.95 -6.08 -0.19
CA CYS A 61 -4.61 -7.29 -0.69
C CYS A 61 -3.72 -8.53 -0.68
N TYR A 62 -2.42 -8.38 -0.97
CA TYR A 62 -1.48 -9.49 -1.04
C TYR A 62 -0.64 -9.68 0.22
N CYS A 63 -1.00 -9.06 1.35
CA CYS A 63 -0.33 -9.33 2.61
C CYS A 63 -0.80 -10.69 3.16
N PRO A 64 0.07 -11.72 3.27
CA PRO A 64 -0.34 -13.07 3.70
C PRO A 64 -0.80 -13.13 5.15
N LYS A 65 -0.46 -12.12 5.96
CA LYS A 65 -0.88 -11.99 7.36
C LYS A 65 -1.93 -10.91 7.56
N GLU A 66 -2.43 -10.31 6.48
CA GLU A 66 -3.37 -9.19 6.51
C GLU A 66 -2.93 -8.06 7.46
N ALA A 67 -1.62 -7.87 7.59
CA ALA A 67 -1.05 -6.99 8.59
C ALA A 67 -1.04 -5.52 8.18
N ILE A 68 -1.42 -5.19 6.94
CA ILE A 68 -1.31 -3.84 6.38
C ILE A 68 -2.70 -3.24 6.23
N GLU A 69 -2.85 -2.00 6.70
CA GLU A 69 -4.09 -1.23 6.60
C GLU A 69 -3.81 0.21 6.13
N TYR A 70 -4.80 0.84 5.51
CA TYR A 70 -4.84 2.25 5.16
C TYR A 70 -5.88 2.98 6.03
N GLY A 71 -5.41 3.51 7.16
CA GLY A 71 -6.27 4.08 8.19
C GLY A 71 -7.37 3.11 8.65
N LYS A 72 -8.51 3.66 9.08
CA LYS A 72 -9.65 2.86 9.56
C LYS A 72 -10.54 2.31 8.45
N LYS A 73 -10.37 2.78 7.21
CA LYS A 73 -11.31 2.50 6.10
C LYS A 73 -11.11 1.12 5.47
N SER A 74 -9.90 0.59 5.52
CA SER A 74 -9.58 -0.71 4.93
C SER A 74 -9.79 -1.88 5.90
N VAL A 75 -9.94 -1.59 7.20
CA VAL A 75 -10.14 -2.61 8.23
C VAL A 75 -11.44 -3.36 7.98
N GLY A 76 -11.37 -4.69 7.91
CA GLY A 76 -12.51 -5.57 7.68
C GLY A 76 -13.06 -5.57 6.24
N GLN A 77 -12.40 -4.86 5.31
CA GLN A 77 -12.74 -4.94 3.89
C GLN A 77 -12.17 -6.22 3.25
N PRO A 78 -12.88 -6.83 2.30
CA PRO A 78 -12.39 -8.02 1.60
C PRO A 78 -11.08 -7.73 0.84
N ARG A 79 -10.17 -8.72 0.83
CA ARG A 79 -8.89 -8.64 0.13
C ARG A 79 -9.04 -9.16 -1.30
N TYR A 80 -9.12 -8.26 -2.27
CA TYR A 80 -9.35 -8.63 -3.68
C TYR A 80 -8.06 -9.11 -4.35
N HIS A 81 -8.10 -10.33 -4.88
CA HIS A 81 -7.06 -10.92 -5.71
C HIS A 81 -7.71 -11.91 -6.68
N PHE A 82 -7.23 -11.94 -7.92
CA PHE A 82 -7.86 -12.73 -8.99
C PHE A 82 -7.83 -14.23 -8.69
N GLU A 83 -6.85 -14.69 -7.93
CA GLU A 83 -6.66 -16.09 -7.57
C GLU A 83 -7.67 -16.62 -6.51
N ALA A 84 -8.47 -15.73 -5.90
CA ALA A 84 -9.47 -16.09 -4.89
C ALA A 84 -10.92 -15.89 -5.35
N LEU A 85 -11.13 -15.66 -6.64
CA LEU A 85 -12.44 -15.68 -7.30
C LEU A 85 -12.67 -17.04 -7.96
#